data_AF-A0A2V6PEN4-F1
#
_entry.id   AF-A0A2V6PEN4-F1
#
_cell.length_a   1.000
_cell.length_b   1.000
_cell.length_c   1.000
_cell.angle_alpha   90.00
_cell.angle_beta   90.00
_cell.angle_gamma   90.00
#
_symmetry.space_group_name_H-M   'P 1'
#
loop_
_entity.id
_entity.type
_entity.pdbx_description
1 polymer ?
#
loop_
_entity_poly.entity_id
_entity_poly.type
_entity_poly.pdbx_seq_one_letter_code
_entity_poly.pdbx_strand_id
1 'polypeptide(L)'
;PMLAQIPHLLLAAHVGTIMGVETNAMQFYPDASIPESAVHPGLYRRRDGLIDLSTVHGPGFGYRLNEISRELPTPAAQFQV
;
A
#
# COMPACT_ATOMS: atom_id res chain seq x y z
N PRO A 1 3.13 -12.66 1.38
CA PRO A 1 2.31 -12.17 0.25
C PRO A 1 2.65 -10.69 -0.02
N MET A 2 2.45 -10.19 -1.24
CA MET A 2 2.56 -8.77 -1.57
C MET A 2 1.16 -8.22 -1.78
N LEU A 3 0.79 -7.15 -1.09
CA LEU A 3 -0.57 -6.61 -1.05
C LEU A 3 -0.60 -5.22 -1.70
N ALA A 4 -1.57 -4.98 -2.57
CA ALA A 4 -1.70 -3.76 -3.35
C ALA A 4 -2.48 -2.64 -2.62
N GLN A 5 -2.29 -2.49 -1.30
CA GLN A 5 -3.01 -1.52 -0.47
C GLN A 5 -2.85 -0.08 -0.97
N ILE A 6 -1.61 0.38 -1.18
CA ILE A 6 -1.30 1.76 -1.58
C ILE A 6 -2.04 2.16 -2.87
N PRO A 7 -1.86 1.46 -4.02
CA PRO A 7 -2.53 1.85 -5.26
C PRO A 7 -4.05 1.69 -5.20
N HIS A 8 -4.59 0.70 -4.47
CA HIS A 8 -6.05 0.53 -4.36
C HIS A 8 -6.70 1.67 -3.57
N LEU A 9 -6.08 2.12 -2.48
CA LEU A 9 -6.59 3.26 -1.71
C LEU A 9 -6.46 4.56 -2.51
N LEU A 10 -5.35 4.74 -3.21
CA LEU A 10 -5.15 5.88 -4.10
C LEU A 10 -6.23 5.91 -5.19
N LEU A 11 -6.52 4.77 -5.82
CA LEU A 11 -7.59 4.65 -6.80
C LEU A 11 -8.96 5.00 -6.20
N ALA A 12 -9.29 4.45 -5.02
CA ALA A 12 -10.54 4.74 -4.34
C ALA A 12 -10.72 6.24 -4.04
N ALA A 13 -9.64 6.92 -3.66
CA ALA A 13 -9.64 8.37 -3.42
C ALA A 13 -9.88 9.19 -4.70
N HIS A 14 -9.40 8.72 -5.85
CA HIS A 14 -9.61 9.41 -7.14
C HIS A 14 -10.99 9.14 -7.74
N VAL A 15 -11.53 7.94 -7.56
CA VAL A 15 -12.81 7.53 -8.18
C VAL A 15 -14.01 8.08 -7.41
N GLY A 16 -13.86 8.39 -6.12
CA GLY A 16 -14.95 8.91 -5.29
C GLY A 16 -16.03 7.85 -5.06
N THR A 17 -15.67 6.79 -4.32
CA THR A 17 -16.57 5.65 -4.09
C THR A 17 -17.84 6.04 -3.31
N ILE A 18 -18.93 5.30 -3.52
CA ILE A 18 -20.24 5.58 -2.90
C ILE A 18 -20.23 5.29 -1.38
N MET A 19 -19.54 4.24 -0.94
CA MET A 19 -19.53 3.74 0.45
C MET A 19 -18.12 3.54 1.01
N GLY A 20 -17.13 4.30 0.52
CA GLY A 20 -15.74 4.11 0.91
C GLY A 20 -15.09 2.89 0.26
N VAL A 21 -14.07 2.32 0.90
CA VAL A 21 -13.31 1.17 0.40
C VAL A 21 -13.12 0.15 1.52
N GLU A 22 -13.27 -1.12 1.20
CA GLU A 22 -12.98 -2.21 2.13
C GLU A 22 -11.48 -2.50 2.14
N THR A 23 -10.89 -2.50 3.34
CA THR A 23 -9.46 -2.81 3.52
C THR A 23 -9.24 -3.75 4.70
N ASN A 24 -9.23 -5.04 4.40
CA ASN A 24 -9.12 -6.12 5.38
C ASN A 24 -7.72 -6.75 5.41
N ALA A 25 -6.82 -6.32 4.54
CA ALA A 25 -5.46 -6.84 4.42
C ALA A 25 -4.75 -6.95 5.79
N MET A 26 -4.87 -5.91 6.62
CA MET A 26 -4.29 -5.85 7.96
C MET A 26 -4.86 -6.88 8.95
N GLN A 27 -6.09 -7.36 8.72
CA GLN A 27 -6.73 -8.37 9.58
C GLN A 27 -6.24 -9.78 9.24
N PHE A 28 -5.98 -10.06 7.96
CA PHE A 28 -5.60 -11.39 7.48
C PHE A 28 -4.08 -11.57 7.34
N TYR A 29 -3.35 -10.47 7.08
CA TYR A 29 -1.91 -10.47 6.81
C TYR A 29 -1.24 -9.25 7.48
N PRO A 30 -1.25 -9.15 8.82
CA PRO A 30 -0.76 -7.97 9.55
C PRO A 30 0.69 -7.64 9.22
N ASP A 31 1.54 -8.65 9.04
CA ASP A 31 2.98 -8.45 8.86
C ASP A 31 3.40 -8.26 7.40
N ALA A 32 2.50 -8.55 6.44
CA ALA A 32 2.86 -8.57 5.02
C ALA A 32 3.22 -7.18 4.46
N SER A 33 2.77 -6.10 5.12
CA SER A 33 2.98 -4.72 4.68
C SER A 33 3.81 -3.89 5.67
N ILE A 34 4.61 -4.53 6.53
CA ILE A 34 5.49 -3.82 7.48
C ILE A 34 6.38 -2.77 6.77
N PRO A 35 7.05 -3.08 5.64
CA PRO A 35 7.88 -2.10 4.94
C PRO A 35 7.10 -0.87 4.47
N GLU A 36 5.92 -1.08 3.88
CA GLU A 36 5.06 0.01 3.40
C GLU A 36 4.46 0.80 4.56
N SER A 37 4.11 0.13 5.65
CA SER A 37 3.54 0.75 6.86
C SER A 37 4.53 1.68 7.56
N ALA A 38 5.83 1.41 7.45
CA ALA A 38 6.86 2.32 7.96
C ALA A 38 6.86 3.68 7.22
N VAL A 39 6.52 3.70 5.93
CA VAL A 39 6.47 4.91 5.09
C VAL A 39 5.06 5.52 5.06
N HIS A 40 4.02 4.69 5.12
CA HIS A 40 2.62 5.07 5.00
C HIS A 40 1.76 4.58 6.18
N PRO A 41 2.07 4.94 7.43
CA PRO A 41 1.41 4.38 8.61
C PRO A 41 -0.11 4.61 8.63
N GLY A 42 -0.57 5.72 8.04
CA GLY A 42 -1.98 6.07 7.92
C GLY A 42 -2.82 5.12 7.05
N LEU A 43 -2.20 4.44 6.06
CA LEU A 43 -2.89 3.48 5.20
C LEU A 43 -3.13 2.13 5.89
N TYR A 44 -2.36 1.86 6.95
CA TYR A 44 -2.35 0.59 7.68
C TYR A 44 -2.88 0.73 9.11
N ARG A 45 -3.60 1.82 9.39
CA ARG A 45 -4.28 2.01 10.65
C ARG A 45 -5.61 2.70 10.44
N ARG A 46 -6.69 2.02 10.82
CA ARG A 46 -8.03 2.62 10.86
C ARG A 46 -8.26 3.32 12.19
N ARG A 47 -8.79 4.53 12.15
CA ARG A 47 -9.30 5.29 13.30
C ARG A 47 -10.66 5.85 12.92
N ASP A 48 -11.67 5.57 13.74
CA ASP A 48 -13.04 6.04 13.53
C ASP A 48 -13.59 5.74 12.12
N GLY A 49 -13.27 4.55 11.60
CA GLY A 49 -13.69 4.11 10.27
C GLY A 49 -12.90 4.69 9.09
N LEU A 50 -11.88 5.51 9.35
CA LEU A 50 -11.09 6.20 8.33
C LEU A 50 -9.64 5.73 8.31
N ILE A 51 -9.00 5.90 7.16
CA ILE A 51 -7.56 5.74 6.94
C ILE A 51 -7.00 7.07 6.45
N ASP A 52 -5.70 7.29 6.65
CA ASP A 52 -5.03 8.53 6.28
C ASP A 52 -4.11 8.34 5.06
N LEU A 53 -4.40 9.06 3.98
CA LEU A 53 -3.62 9.05 2.73
C LEU A 53 -2.59 10.18 2.65
N SER A 54 -2.41 10.99 3.70
CA SER A 54 -1.55 12.19 3.70
C SER A 54 -0.09 11.94 3.25
N THR A 55 0.40 10.73 3.45
CA THR A 55 1.77 10.31 3.09
C THR A 55 1.92 9.87 1.62
N VAL A 56 0.81 9.75 0.87
CA VAL A 56 0.80 9.40 -0.54
C VAL A 56 0.80 10.67 -1.38
N HIS A 57 1.88 10.90 -2.11
CA HIS A 57 2.06 12.12 -2.90
C HIS A 57 2.92 11.87 -4.14
N GLY A 58 2.88 12.83 -5.06
CA GLY A 58 3.62 12.77 -6.32
C GLY A 58 2.94 11.86 -7.36
N PRO A 59 3.55 11.72 -8.55
CA PRO A 59 3.02 10.89 -9.62
C PRO A 59 3.18 9.39 -9.34
N GLY A 60 2.39 8.58 -10.05
CA GLY A 60 2.49 7.12 -10.04
C GLY A 60 1.61 6.45 -8.98
N PHE A 61 2.07 5.31 -8.44
CA PHE A 61 1.28 4.43 -7.58
C PHE A 61 1.54 4.62 -6.07
N GLY A 62 2.23 5.69 -5.68
CA GLY A 62 2.46 6.02 -4.27
C GLY A 62 3.51 5.18 -3.54
N TYR A 63 4.16 4.21 -4.20
CA TYR A 63 5.07 3.25 -3.58
C TYR A 63 6.40 3.81 -3.06
N ARG A 64 6.72 5.10 -3.26
CA ARG A 64 7.93 5.77 -2.73
C ARG A 64 9.16 4.84 -2.63
N LEU A 65 9.51 4.19 -3.75
CA LEU A 65 10.37 2.99 -3.77
C LEU A 65 11.74 3.21 -3.12
N ASN A 66 12.25 4.44 -3.13
CA ASN A 66 13.52 4.80 -2.51
C ASN A 66 13.46 4.80 -0.96
N GLU A 67 12.27 4.74 -0.37
CA GLU A 67 12.02 4.85 1.07
C GLU A 67 11.45 3.55 1.64
N ILE A 68 10.74 2.76 0.83
CA ILE A 68 10.20 1.45 1.23
C ILE A 68 11.31 0.40 1.16
N SER A 69 11.88 0.06 2.31
CA SER A 69 12.87 -1.01 2.44
C SER A 69 12.22 -2.41 2.43
N ARG A 70 11.81 -2.88 1.25
CA ARG A 70 11.28 -4.25 1.08
C ARG A 70 12.35 -5.18 0.53
N GLU A 71 12.64 -6.23 1.27
CA GLU A 71 13.45 -7.35 0.76
C GLU A 71 12.63 -8.17 -0.25
N LEU A 72 13.18 -8.35 -1.45
CA LEU A 72 12.58 -9.17 -2.50
C LEU A 72 13.23 -10.55 -2.53
N PRO A 73 12.47 -11.63 -2.80
CA PRO A 73 13.05 -12.94 -3.01
C PRO A 73 13.93 -12.94 -4.27
N THR A 74 14.79 -13.95 -4.39
CA THR A 74 15.56 -14.19 -5.62
C THR A 74 14.63 -14.18 -6.83
N PRO A 75 15.00 -13.49 -7.93
CA PRO A 75 14.19 -13.46 -9.14
C PRO A 75 13.85 -14.87 -9.63
N ALA A 76 12.58 -15.12 -9.95
CA ALA A 76 12.14 -16.41 -10.48
C ALA A 76 12.62 -16.66 -11.92
N ALA A 77 12.96 -15.60 -12.65
CA ALA A 77 13.56 -15.65 -13.97
C ALA A 77 14.35 -14.36 -14.24
N GLN A 78 15.38 -14.46 -15.08
CA GLN A 78 16.12 -13.31 -15.61
C GLN A 78 16.31 -13.53 -17.11
N PHE A 79 15.87 -12.58 -17.91
CA PHE A 79 16.06 -12.61 -19.36
C PHE A 79 17.27 -11.76 -19.71
N GLN A 80 18.11 -12.25 -20.63
CA GLN A 80 19.16 -11.43 -21.23
C GLN A 80 18.52 -10.59 -22.33
N VAL A 81 18.87 -9.30 -22.35
CA VAL A 81 18.53 -8.38 -23.44
C VAL A 81 19.49 -8.63 -24.60
#